data_AF-A0A7W7GZ02-F1
#
_entry.id   AF-A0A7W7GZ02-F1
#
_cell.length_a   1.000
_cell.length_b   1.000
_cell.length_c   1.000
_cell.angle_alpha   90.00
_cell.angle_beta   90.00
_cell.angle_gamma   90.00
#
_symmetry.space_group_name_H-M   'P 1'
#
loop_
_entity.id
_entity.type
_entity.pdbx_description
1 polymer ?
#
loop_
_entity_poly.entity_id
_entity_poly.type
_entity_poly.pdbx_seq_one_letter_code
_entity_poly.pdbx_strand_id
1 'polypeptide(L)' 'MRVRLAVNGLHRELDVAPHQSLAAVLREHRGAGGPGCPDGTCGGCEATVDGEAIRTCLILAVQCDGARVLVADEEAAA' A
#
# COMPACT_ATOMS: atom_id res chain seq x y z
N MET A 1 -8.18 5.67 12.02
CA MET A 1 -7.92 6.93 11.29
C MET A 1 -8.34 6.72 9.86
N ARG A 2 -8.79 7.76 9.15
CA ARG A 2 -9.19 7.63 7.75
C ARG A 2 -8.09 8.18 6.86
N VAL A 3 -7.70 7.43 5.84
CA VAL A 3 -6.71 7.82 4.83
C VAL A 3 -7.29 7.67 3.43
N ARG A 4 -6.85 8.51 2.51
CA ARG A 4 -7.22 8.53 1.10
C ARG A 4 -6.02 8.09 0.27
N LEU A 5 -6.16 7.00 -0.48
CA LEU A 5 -5.11 6.52 -1.39
C LEU A 5 -5.63 6.46 -2.82
N ALA A 6 -4.76 6.76 -3.78
CA ALA A 6 -5.01 6.46 -5.18
C ALA A 6 -4.18 5.22 -5.56
N VAL A 7 -4.76 4.03 -5.36
CA VAL A 7 -4.08 2.74 -5.58
C VAL A 7 -4.35 2.26 -6.99
N ASN A 8 -3.30 2.13 -7.82
CA ASN A 8 -3.40 1.81 -9.24
C ASN A 8 -4.41 2.70 -9.99
N GLY A 9 -4.44 3.99 -9.63
CA GLY A 9 -5.38 4.97 -10.21
C GLY A 9 -6.80 4.92 -9.63
N LEU A 10 -7.13 3.96 -8.77
CA LEU A 10 -8.43 3.86 -8.13
C LEU A 10 -8.40 4.53 -6.75
N HIS A 11 -9.25 5.54 -6.56
CA HIS A 11 -9.40 6.20 -5.27
C HIS A 11 -10.04 5.27 -4.24
N ARG A 12 -9.45 5.23 -3.05
CA ARG A 12 -9.87 4.42 -1.91
C ARG A 12 -9.80 5.26 -0.64
N GLU A 13 -10.89 5.26 0.11
CA GLU A 13 -10.90 5.74 1.50
C GLU A 13 -10.86 4.53 2.41
N LEU A 14 -9.85 4.46 3.27
CA LEU A 14 -9.57 3.30 4.12
C LEU A 14 -9.53 3.73 5.58
N ASP A 15 -10.16 2.92 6.44
CA ASP A 15 -10.04 3.08 7.89
C ASP A 15 -8.87 2.22 8.37
N VAL A 16 -7.84 2.89 8.88
CA VAL A 16 -6.56 2.27 9.27
C VAL A 16 -6.22 2.54 10.73
N ALA A 17 -5.56 1.60 11.38
CA ALA A 17 -4.94 1.82 12.68
C ALA A 17 -3.67 2.68 12.53
N PRO A 18 -3.30 3.50 13.54
CA PRO A 18 -2.12 4.36 13.48
C PRO A 18 -0.79 3.64 13.23
N HIS A 19 -0.73 2.36 13.60
CA HIS A 19 0.47 1.52 13.53
C HIS A 19 0.45 0.54 12.33
N GLN A 20 -0.64 0.51 11.55
CA GLN A 20 -0.71 -0.38 10.39
C GLN A 20 0.25 0.11 9.30
N SER A 21 1.07 -0.82 8.80
CA SER A 21 1.91 -0.56 7.63
C SER A 21 1.07 -0.43 6.37
N LEU A 22 1.59 0.26 5.36
CA LEU A 22 0.93 0.35 4.06
C LEU A 22 0.74 -1.04 3.44
N ALA A 23 1.71 -1.94 3.57
CA ALA A 23 1.58 -3.33 3.10
C ALA A 23 0.40 -4.07 3.75
N ALA A 24 0.20 -3.91 5.06
CA ALA A 24 -0.89 -4.56 5.77
C ALA A 24 -2.25 -4.04 5.27
N VAL A 25 -2.37 -2.72 5.13
CA VAL A 25 -3.59 -2.07 4.62
C VAL A 25 -3.90 -2.47 3.19
N LEU A 26 -2.88 -2.50 2.31
CA LEU A 26 -3.07 -2.91 0.92
C LEU A 26 -3.59 -4.35 0.81
N ARG A 27 -3.04 -5.28 1.61
CA ARG A 27 -3.47 -6.70 1.65
C ARG A 27 -4.87 -6.91 2.21
N GLU A 28 -5.27 -6.13 3.21
CA GLU A 28 -6.61 -6.24 3.81
C GLU A 28 -7.69 -5.76 2.84
N HIS A 29 -7.38 -4.76 2.00
CA HIS A 29 -8.36 -4.10 1.14
C HIS A 29 -8.32 -4.52 -0.32
N ARG A 30 -7.23 -5.16 -0.75
CA ARG A 30 -7.11 -5.85 -2.03
C ARG A 30 -6.25 -7.07 -1.80
N GLY A 31 -6.47 -8.14 -2.55
CA GLY A 31 -5.43 -9.19 -2.66
C GLY A 31 -4.09 -8.69 -3.26
N ALA A 32 -3.91 -7.37 -3.38
CA ALA A 32 -2.77 -6.70 -4.01
C ALA A 32 -1.76 -6.25 -2.94
N GLY A 33 -0.49 -6.48 -3.23
CA GLY A 33 0.59 -6.50 -2.25
C GLY A 33 0.94 -7.96 -1.96
N GLY A 34 1.77 -8.54 -2.83
CA GLY A 34 2.20 -9.92 -2.75
C GLY A 34 2.68 -10.37 -1.36
N PRO A 35 2.85 -11.69 -1.15
CA PRO A 35 3.28 -12.29 0.10
C PRO A 35 4.74 -11.93 0.41
N GLY A 36 4.94 -10.72 0.91
CA GLY A 36 6.20 -10.20 1.39
C GLY A 36 6.36 -10.43 2.90
N CYS A 37 7.60 -10.61 3.33
CA CYS A 37 8.00 -10.64 4.72
C CYS A 37 7.66 -9.32 5.44
N PRO A 38 7.46 -9.36 6.77
CA PRO A 38 7.14 -8.16 7.55
C PRO A 38 8.37 -7.29 7.86
N ASP A 39 9.59 -7.79 7.64
CA ASP A 39 10.85 -7.12 8.03
C ASP A 39 11.55 -6.39 6.88
N GLY A 40 10.93 -6.38 5.68
CA GLY A 40 11.47 -5.69 4.53
C GLY A 40 12.77 -6.28 4.02
N THR A 41 12.99 -7.59 4.11
CA THR A 41 14.15 -8.27 3.50
C THR A 41 13.87 -8.83 2.10
N CYS A 42 12.66 -9.35 1.85
CA CYS A 42 12.34 -10.09 0.62
C CYS A 42 11.99 -9.25 -0.62
N GLY A 43 11.63 -7.96 -0.45
CA GLY A 43 11.21 -7.09 -1.56
C GLY A 43 9.78 -7.33 -2.11
N GLY A 44 9.08 -8.38 -1.70
CA GLY A 44 7.71 -8.67 -2.19
C GLY A 44 6.62 -7.66 -1.79
N CYS A 45 6.94 -6.71 -0.91
CA CYS A 45 6.05 -5.60 -0.51
C CYS A 45 6.34 -4.30 -1.28
N GLU A 46 7.23 -4.32 -2.29
CA GLU A 46 7.62 -3.11 -3.01
C GLU A 46 6.47 -2.52 -3.84
N ALA A 47 6.31 -1.20 -3.77
CA ALA A 47 5.35 -0.43 -4.55
C ALA A 47 5.94 0.94 -4.87
N THR A 48 5.44 1.59 -5.92
CA THR A 48 5.78 2.98 -6.21
C THR A 48 4.81 3.91 -5.49
N VAL A 49 5.29 4.70 -4.54
CA VAL A 49 4.50 5.71 -3.81
C VAL A 49 4.95 7.09 -4.26
N ASP A 50 4.05 7.86 -4.87
CA ASP A 50 4.32 9.19 -5.45
C ASP A 50 5.55 9.28 -6.36
N GLY A 51 5.88 8.17 -7.03
CA GLY A 51 7.01 8.07 -7.97
C GLY A 51 8.26 7.43 -7.38
N GLU A 52 8.29 7.11 -6.10
CA GLU A 52 9.42 6.47 -5.43
C GLU A 52 9.15 5.00 -5.11
N ALA A 53 10.13 4.12 -5.36
CA ALA A 53 10.04 2.72 -4.99
C ALA A 53 10.22 2.56 -3.48
N ILE A 54 9.17 2.12 -2.79
CA ILE A 54 9.11 2.00 -1.33
C ILE A 54 8.77 0.57 -0.94
N ARG A 55 9.48 0.06 0.08
CA ARG A 55 9.05 -1.14 0.81
C ARG A 55 7.85 -0.79 1.67
N THR A 56 6.65 -1.07 1.19
CA THR A 56 5.38 -0.65 1.85
C THR A 56 5.20 -1.25 3.25
N CYS A 57 5.94 -2.32 3.56
CA CYS A 57 5.98 -2.93 4.88
C CYS A 57 6.77 -2.12 5.92
N LEU A 58 7.56 -1.13 5.49
CA LEU A 58 8.39 -0.27 6.35
C LEU A 58 7.88 1.17 6.47
N ILE A 59 6.70 1.47 5.93
CA ILE A 59 6.03 2.78 6.03
C ILE A 59 4.60 2.59 6.57
N LEU A 60 4.11 3.55 7.35
CA LEU A 60 2.75 3.49 7.89
C LEU A 60 1.74 4.01 6.87
N ALA A 61 0.55 3.39 6.82
CA ALA A 61 -0.51 3.80 5.91
C ALA A 61 -0.94 5.27 6.14
N VAL A 62 -0.91 5.72 7.40
CA VAL A 62 -1.23 7.12 7.76
C VAL A 62 -0.23 8.15 7.23
N GLN A 63 0.99 7.74 6.92
CA GLN A 63 1.98 8.63 6.30
C GLN A 63 1.76 8.80 4.80
N CYS A 64 0.92 7.95 4.21
CA CYS A 64 0.62 7.95 2.78
C CYS A 64 -0.74 8.60 2.47
N ASP A 65 -1.37 9.30 3.42
CA ASP A 65 -2.64 9.97 3.16
C ASP A 65 -2.52 10.97 1.99
N GLY A 66 -3.37 10.81 0.99
CA GLY A 66 -3.35 11.54 -0.28
C GLY A 66 -2.42 10.98 -1.35
N ALA A 67 -1.61 9.96 -1.05
CA ALA A 67 -0.58 9.47 -1.96
C ALA A 67 -1.13 8.65 -3.14
N ARG A 68 -0.40 8.66 -4.26
CA ARG A 68 -0.58 7.73 -5.37
C ARG A 68 0.31 6.51 -5.15
N VAL A 69 -0.31 5.33 -5.12
CA VAL A 69 0.37 4.06 -4.90
C VAL A 69 0.19 3.18 -6.12
N LEU A 70 1.29 2.71 -6.72
CA LEU A 70 1.28 1.75 -7.81
C LEU A 70 1.86 0.43 -7.31
N VAL A 71 1.07 -0.62 -7.34
CA VAL A 71 1.47 -2.00 -6.98
C VAL A 71 1.48 -2.86 -8.22
N ALA A 72 2.34 -3.87 -8.25
CA ALA A 72 2.53 -4.72 -9.42
C ALA A 72 1.34 -5.66 -9.74
N ASP A 73 0.41 -5.88 -8.80
CA ASP A 73 -0.71 -6.80 -8.99
C ASP A 73 -1.75 -6.25 -10.01
N GLU A 74 -2.20 -7.14 -10.90
CA GLU A 74 -2.95 -6.84 -12.14
C GLU A 74 -4.41 -6.37 -11.96
N GLU A 75 -4.97 -6.32 -10.75
CA GLU A 75 -6.39 -5.95 -10.54
C GLU A 75 -6.62 -4.43 -10.46
N ALA A 76 -6.07 -3.71 -11.44
CA ALA A 76 -6.22 -2.28 -11.64
C ALA A 76 -7.42 -1.88 -12.51
N ALA A 77 -8.18 -2.80 -13.09
CA ALA A 77 -9.26 -2.43 -14.02
C ALA A 77 -10.49 -3.35 -13.90
N ALA A 78 -11.38 -3.02 -12.96
CA ALA A 78 -12.81 -3.35 -13.05
C ALA A 78 -13.62 -2.25 -12.36
#